data_AF-A0A7K4STK4-F1
#
_entry.id   AF-A0A7K4STK4-F1
#
_cell.length_a   1.000
_cell.length_b   1.000
_cell.length_c   1.000
_cell.angle_alpha   90.00
_cell.angle_beta   90.00
_cell.angle_gamma   90.00
#
_symmetry.space_group_name_H-M   'P 1'
#
loop_
_entity.id
_entity.type
_entity.pdbx_description
1 polymer ?
#
loop_
_entity_poly.entity_id
_entity_poly.type
_entity_poly.pdbx_seq_one_letter_code
_entity_poly.pdbx_strand_id
1 'polypeptide(L)'
;DPSGTFVQLRLSLVQTACGKRAPRPQNCRILENRRKPVCVACYKFDNGDVPKVLDKYHNCGPSHHMAVKEIKQRDEAECRAVEEAGKATDALYLPGMYAFSMGLPV
;
A
#
# COMPACT_ATOMS: atom_id res chain seq x y z
N ASP A 1 3.45 15.03 -8.46
CA ASP A 1 2.03 14.67 -8.60
C ASP A 1 1.31 15.22 -7.38
N PRO A 2 0.31 16.12 -7.52
CA PRO A 2 -0.40 16.74 -6.39
C PRO A 2 -1.07 15.70 -5.47
N SER A 3 -1.21 14.47 -5.95
CA SER A 3 -1.86 13.34 -5.29
C SER A 3 -1.03 12.62 -4.22
N GLY A 4 0.18 13.07 -3.89
CA GLY A 4 1.04 12.41 -2.90
C GLY A 4 2.11 11.45 -3.45
N THR A 5 2.97 10.93 -2.57
CA THR A 5 4.08 10.02 -2.92
C THR A 5 3.66 8.56 -2.82
N PHE A 6 3.90 7.77 -3.87
CA PHE A 6 3.69 6.32 -3.84
C PHE A 6 5.01 5.57 -3.70
N VAL A 7 5.04 4.54 -2.84
CA VAL A 7 6.21 3.70 -2.58
C VAL A 7 5.81 2.23 -2.66
N GLN A 8 6.49 1.48 -3.54
CA GLN A 8 6.36 0.03 -3.64
C GLN A 8 7.68 -0.65 -3.22
N LEU A 9 7.57 -1.59 -2.31
CA LEU A 9 8.67 -2.38 -1.76
C LEU A 9 8.45 -3.86 -2.06
N ARG A 10 9.53 -4.53 -2.47
CA ARG A 10 9.57 -5.97 -2.67
C ARG A 10 10.77 -6.55 -1.91
N LEU A 11 10.48 -7.21 -0.80
CA LEU A 11 11.47 -7.62 0.20
C LEU A 11 11.51 -9.15 0.28
N SER A 12 12.70 -9.74 0.28
CA SER A 12 12.87 -11.18 0.54
C SER A 12 13.03 -11.40 2.04
N LEU A 13 12.09 -12.12 2.64
CA LEU A 13 12.16 -12.48 4.06
C LEU A 13 13.07 -13.69 4.27
N VAL A 14 13.74 -13.72 5.42
CA VAL A 14 14.55 -14.85 5.87
C VAL A 14 13.92 -15.46 7.12
N GLN A 15 13.95 -16.80 7.21
CA GLN A 15 13.52 -17.48 8.43
C GLN A 15 14.61 -17.34 9.49
N THR A 16 14.20 -17.16 10.74
CA THR A 16 15.11 -17.05 11.87
C THR A 16 14.79 -18.11 12.92
N ALA A 17 15.74 -18.37 13.82
CA ALA A 17 15.58 -19.36 14.89
C ALA A 17 14.58 -18.93 15.97
N CYS A 18 14.14 -17.66 15.96
CA CYS A 18 13.21 -17.12 16.94
C CYS A 18 11.76 -17.45 16.59
N GLY A 19 10.94 -17.63 17.62
CA GLY A 19 9.48 -17.65 17.47
C GLY A 19 8.93 -16.28 17.06
N LYS A 20 7.80 -16.25 16.34
CA LYS A 20 7.16 -15.02 15.83
C LYS A 20 6.84 -13.97 16.90
N ARG A 21 6.68 -14.37 18.17
CA ARG A 21 6.35 -13.49 19.31
C ARG A 21 7.55 -13.24 20.23
N ALA A 22 8.78 -13.49 19.77
CA ALA A 22 9.96 -13.24 20.58
C ALA A 22 10.15 -11.72 20.82
N PRO A 23 10.43 -11.27 22.04
CA PRO A 23 10.52 -9.85 22.39
C PRO A 23 11.74 -9.11 21.81
N ARG A 24 12.72 -9.83 21.23
CA ARG A 24 13.94 -9.24 20.63
C ARG A 24 14.23 -9.84 19.24
N PRO A 25 13.48 -9.44 18.20
CA PRO A 25 13.63 -9.99 16.85
C PRO A 25 14.99 -9.67 16.20
N GLN A 26 15.64 -8.57 16.60
CA GLN A 26 16.94 -8.14 16.04
C GLN A 26 18.13 -9.08 16.30
N ASN A 27 18.10 -9.91 17.35
CA ASN A 27 19.24 -10.79 17.71
C ASN A 27 19.04 -12.24 17.24
N CYS A 28 18.09 -12.46 16.33
CA CYS A 28 17.72 -13.80 15.91
C CYS A 28 18.64 -14.31 14.82
N ARG A 29 19.28 -15.47 15.08
CA ARG A 29 20.10 -16.15 14.08
C ARG A 29 19.25 -16.53 12.86
N ILE A 30 19.76 -16.22 11.67
CA ILE A 30 19.15 -16.62 10.40
C ILE A 30 19.29 -18.14 10.21
N LEU A 31 18.23 -18.78 9.73
CA LEU A 31 18.25 -20.18 9.33
C LEU A 31 18.61 -20.27 7.85
N GLU A 32 19.80 -20.78 7.58
CA GLU A 32 20.28 -21.03 6.22
C GLU A 32 19.45 -22.11 5.50
N ASN A 33 19.46 -22.08 4.16
CA ASN A 33 18.78 -23.05 3.29
C ASN A 33 17.26 -23.19 3.51
N ARG A 34 16.63 -22.17 4.09
CA ARG A 34 15.17 -22.11 4.21
C ARG A 34 14.55 -21.35 3.04
N ARG A 35 13.25 -21.60 2.80
CA ARG A 35 12.46 -20.84 1.82
C ARG A 35 12.52 -19.36 2.20
N LYS A 36 12.84 -18.51 1.22
CA LYS A 36 12.85 -17.05 1.35
C LYS A 36 11.57 -16.49 0.70
N PRO A 37 10.45 -16.35 1.44
CA PRO A 37 9.23 -15.80 0.84
C PRO A 37 9.44 -14.33 0.53
N VAL A 38 8.85 -13.87 -0.57
CA VAL A 38 8.85 -12.46 -0.94
C VAL A 38 7.66 -11.79 -0.28
N CYS A 39 7.89 -10.65 0.37
CA CYS A 39 6.87 -9.73 0.80
C CYS A 39 6.76 -8.57 -0.19
N VAL A 40 5.52 -8.22 -0.54
CA VAL A 40 5.19 -6.98 -1.26
C VAL A 40 4.56 -6.02 -0.26
N ALA A 41 4.97 -4.76 -0.28
CA ALA A 41 4.33 -3.69 0.49
C ALA A 41 4.22 -2.42 -0.36
N CYS A 42 3.07 -1.78 -0.34
CA CYS A 42 2.75 -0.59 -1.11
C CYS A 42 2.15 0.45 -0.19
N TYR A 43 2.60 1.69 -0.31
CA TYR A 43 2.17 2.80 0.53
C TYR A 43 1.92 4.02 -0.34
N LYS A 44 0.83 4.72 -0.06
CA LYS A 44 0.58 6.05 -0.59
C LYS A 44 0.64 7.05 0.56
N PHE A 45 1.47 8.07 0.41
CA PHE A 45 1.59 9.18 1.34
C PHE A 45 0.92 10.41 0.75
N ASP A 46 0.34 11.27 1.58
CA ASP A 46 -0.09 12.60 1.17
C ASP A 46 1.12 13.53 0.92
N ASN A 47 0.84 14.76 0.47
CA ASN A 47 1.84 15.79 0.25
C ASN A 47 1.96 16.78 1.43
N GLY A 48 1.54 16.38 2.63
CA GLY A 48 1.61 17.24 3.82
C GLY A 48 3.04 17.41 4.35
N ASP A 49 3.29 18.47 5.13
CA ASP A 49 4.60 18.72 5.78
C ASP A 49 5.04 17.57 6.69
N VAL A 50 4.06 16.86 7.27
CA VAL A 50 4.25 15.57 7.94
C VAL A 50 3.47 14.52 7.13
N PRO A 51 4.13 13.79 6.22
CA PRO A 51 3.46 12.90 5.28
C PRO A 51 2.66 11.81 6.01
N LYS A 52 1.34 11.78 5.81
CA LYS A 52 0.45 10.76 6.35
C LYS A 52 0.22 9.68 5.30
N VAL A 53 0.08 8.44 5.77
CA VAL A 53 -0.30 7.33 4.89
C VAL A 53 -1.77 7.46 4.51
N LEU A 54 -2.05 7.70 3.24
CA LEU A 54 -3.38 7.72 2.65
C LEU A 54 -3.95 6.32 2.51
N ASP A 55 -3.14 5.40 1.99
CA ASP A 55 -3.52 3.99 1.87
C ASP A 55 -2.28 3.08 1.87
N LYS A 56 -2.48 1.80 2.19
CA LYS A 56 -1.42 0.80 2.26
C LYS A 56 -1.90 -0.61 1.96
N TYR A 57 -1.03 -1.39 1.32
CA TYR A 57 -1.20 -2.81 1.11
C TYR A 57 0.08 -3.55 1.50
N HIS A 58 -0.03 -4.73 2.12
CA HIS A 58 1.12 -5.61 2.33
C HIS A 58 0.74 -7.08 2.35
N ASN A 59 1.58 -7.92 1.76
CA ASN A 59 1.43 -9.36 1.74
C ASN A 59 2.78 -10.02 2.05
N CYS A 60 3.01 -10.36 3.33
CA CYS A 60 4.25 -10.95 3.84
C CYS A 60 4.09 -12.42 4.29
N GLY A 61 3.04 -13.12 3.86
CA GLY A 61 2.70 -14.46 4.35
C GLY A 61 2.97 -15.58 3.34
N PRO A 62 3.14 -16.83 3.80
CA PRO A 62 2.86 -17.97 2.94
C PRO A 62 1.37 -17.91 2.57
N SER A 63 1.06 -17.49 1.35
CA SER A 63 -0.31 -17.58 0.84
C SER A 63 -0.61 -19.07 0.64
N HIS A 64 -1.34 -19.65 1.60
CA HIS A 64 -1.52 -21.09 1.72
C HIS A 64 -2.52 -21.68 0.70
N HIS A 65 -3.17 -20.84 -0.12
CA HIS A 65 -4.32 -21.26 -0.94
C HIS A 65 -4.28 -20.82 -2.40
N MET A 66 -3.33 -19.98 -2.82
CA MET A 66 -3.29 -19.46 -4.20
C MET A 66 -2.00 -19.85 -4.92
N ALA A 67 -2.08 -19.98 -6.24
CA ALA A 67 -0.90 -20.17 -7.07
C ALA A 67 -0.01 -18.91 -7.02
N VAL A 68 1.31 -19.08 -7.12
CA VAL A 68 2.29 -17.97 -7.09
C VAL A 68 1.95 -16.86 -8.11
N LYS A 69 1.43 -17.24 -9.28
CA LYS A 69 1.04 -16.31 -10.33
C LYS A 69 -0.20 -15.48 -9.95
N GLU A 70 -1.19 -16.10 -9.31
CA GLU A 70 -2.42 -15.44 -8.86
C GLU A 70 -2.12 -14.45 -7.75
N ILE A 71 -1.25 -14.83 -6.80
CA ILE A 71 -0.78 -13.95 -5.73
C ILE A 71 -0.12 -12.71 -6.32
N LYS A 72 0.77 -12.89 -7.30
CA LYS A 72 1.45 -11.76 -7.95
C LYS A 72 0.46 -10.81 -8.64
N GLN A 73 -0.51 -11.36 -9.37
CA GLN A 73 -1.52 -10.53 -10.05
C GLN A 73 -2.39 -9.77 -9.07
N ARG A 74 -2.78 -10.43 -7.97
CA ARG A 74 -3.52 -9.79 -6.89
C ARG A 74 -2.68 -8.69 -6.23
N ASP A 75 -1.44 -8.97 -5.86
CA ASP A 75 -0.53 -8.00 -5.23
C ASP A 75 -0.38 -6.76 -6.12
N GLU A 76 -0.24 -6.95 -7.44
CA GLU A 76 -0.13 -5.85 -8.41
C GLU A 76 -1.41 -5.01 -8.50
N ALA A 77 -2.58 -5.65 -8.52
CA ALA A 77 -3.87 -4.96 -8.55
C ALA A 77 -4.12 -4.14 -7.29
N GLU A 78 -3.83 -4.71 -6.11
CA GLU A 78 -3.99 -4.05 -4.82
C GLU A 78 -3.01 -2.86 -4.69
N CYS A 79 -1.76 -3.02 -5.11
CA CYS A 79 -0.78 -1.93 -5.13
C CYS A 79 -1.18 -0.79 -6.08
N ARG A 80 -1.81 -1.11 -7.22
CA ARG A 80 -2.34 -0.10 -8.14
C ARG A 80 -3.48 0.70 -7.52
N ALA A 81 -4.38 0.04 -6.79
CA ALA A 81 -5.45 0.71 -6.05
C ALA A 81 -4.88 1.69 -4.99
N VAL A 82 -3.83 1.27 -4.28
CA VAL A 82 -3.11 2.15 -3.33
C VAL A 82 -2.48 3.35 -4.05
N GLU A 83 -1.88 3.16 -5.22
CA GLU A 83 -1.28 4.26 -5.99
C GLU A 83 -2.32 5.33 -6.41
N GLU A 84 -3.53 4.88 -6.72
CA GLU A 84 -4.67 5.72 -7.11
C GLU A 84 -5.34 6.44 -5.93
N ALA A 85 -5.03 6.07 -4.69
CA ALA A 85 -5.52 6.76 -3.51
C ALA A 85 -5.15 8.26 -3.56
N GLY A 86 -6.12 9.12 -3.32
CA GLY A 86 -5.95 10.58 -3.38
C GLY A 86 -6.02 11.20 -4.79
N LYS A 87 -6.08 10.41 -5.88
CA LYS A 87 -6.27 10.94 -7.25
C LYS A 87 -7.74 11.29 -7.56
N ALA A 88 -8.70 10.76 -6.81
CA ALA A 88 -10.13 10.87 -7.10
C ALA A 88 -10.77 12.22 -6.73
N THR A 89 -10.12 13.04 -5.89
CA THR A 89 -10.69 14.32 -5.43
C THR A 89 -10.51 15.46 -6.43
N ASP A 90 -9.56 15.37 -7.36
CA ASP A 90 -9.30 16.44 -8.34
C ASP A 90 -10.00 16.22 -9.70
N ALA A 91 -10.63 15.04 -9.91
CA ALA A 91 -11.21 14.64 -11.19
C ALA A 91 -12.75 14.68 -11.24
N LEU A 92 -13.44 14.95 -10.13
CA LEU A 92 -14.89 15.14 -10.10
C LEU A 92 -15.25 16.62 -10.20
N TYR A 93 -14.76 17.28 -11.26
CA TYR A 93 -15.40 18.49 -11.75
C TYR A 93 -16.72 18.07 -12.42
N LEU A 94 -17.77 17.89 -11.62
CA LEU A 94 -19.12 17.68 -12.12
C LEU A 94 -19.59 19.00 -12.77
N PRO A 95 -19.82 19.06 -14.09
CA PRO A 95 -20.39 20.23 -14.72
C PRO A 95 -21.76 20.50 -14.11
N GLY A 96 -21.92 21.62 -13.39
CA GLY A 96 -23.18 22.00 -12.72
C GLY A 96 -23.08 22.32 -11.23
N MET A 97 -21.94 22.11 -10.57
CA MET A 97 -21.76 22.42 -9.13
C MET A 97 -21.84 23.92 -8.78
N TYR A 98 -21.85 24.83 -9.77
CA TYR A 98 -22.01 26.29 -9.59
C TYR A 98 -23.11 26.89 -10.48
N ALA A 99 -24.15 26.13 -10.81
CA ALA A 99 -25.21 26.62 -11.71
C ALA A 99 -26.12 27.69 -11.10
N PHE A 100 -26.09 27.95 -9.78
CA PHE A 100 -26.95 28.96 -9.16
C PHE A 100 -26.27 29.60 -7.93
N SER A 101 -25.54 30.69 -8.14
CA SER A 101 -25.16 31.57 -7.02
C SER A 101 -25.18 33.06 -7.41
N MET A 102 -25.99 33.43 -8.40
CA MET A 102 -26.30 34.82 -8.70
C MET A 102 -27.80 34.95 -8.98
N GLY A 103 -28.58 35.24 -7.94
CA GLY A 103 -30.01 35.52 -8.08
C GLY A 103 -30.81 35.38 -6.79
N LEU A 104 -30.58 36.26 -5.82
CA LEU A 104 -31.63 36.63 -4.87
C LEU A 104 -31.97 38.12 -5.08
N PRO A 105 -33.13 38.43 -5.68
CA PRO A 105 -33.73 39.76 -5.60
C PRO A 105 -34.59 39.84 -4.33
N VAL A 106 -34.45 40.90 -3.52
CA VAL A 106 -35.32 42.10 -3.46
C VAL A 106 -34.55 43.21 -2.74
#